data_AF-A0A9E3S7K6-F1
#
_entry.id   AF-A0A9E3S7K6-F1
#
_cell.length_a   1.000
_cell.length_b   1.000
_cell.length_c   1.000
_cell.angle_alpha   90.00
_cell.angle_beta   90.00
_cell.angle_gamma   90.00
#
_symmetry.space_group_name_H-M   'P 1'
#
loop_
_entity.id
_entity.type
_entity.pdbx_description
1 polymer ?
#
loop_
_entity_poly.entity_id
_entity_poly.type
_entity_poly.pdbx_seq_one_letter_code
_entity_poly.pdbx_strand_id
1 'polypeptide(L)'
;MTWTHYIFGHNIETKAISISEASCYFSDDNLHKLLSSFMKVPLDDILAVIEKTGQLLSDQNKTYYQQCLKELPEILNYAPKMVETGLVMVPTLLCRDTMLERISHLGNHHLLDYPIYSGKRRMLRAI
;
A
#
# COMPACT_ATOMS: atom_id res chain seq x y z
N MET A 1 -24.11 13.30 2.04
CA MET A 1 -23.71 11.91 1.69
C MET A 1 -22.52 11.56 2.57
N THR A 2 -22.63 10.48 3.34
CA THR A 2 -21.55 9.91 4.14
C THR A 2 -20.84 8.82 3.34
N TRP A 3 -19.58 8.56 3.65
CA TRP A 3 -18.74 7.56 3.01
C TRP A 3 -18.17 6.62 4.07
N THR A 4 -17.92 5.38 3.70
CA THR A 4 -17.17 4.45 4.56
C THR A 4 -15.68 4.62 4.26
N HIS A 5 -14.94 5.13 5.25
CA HIS A 5 -13.49 5.23 5.21
C HIS A 5 -12.88 4.01 5.87
N TYR A 6 -11.86 3.42 5.25
CA TYR A 6 -11.10 2.30 5.80
C TYR A 6 -9.72 2.78 6.26
N ILE A 7 -9.46 2.75 7.57
CA ILE A 7 -8.17 3.16 8.15
C ILE A 7 -7.62 2.01 8.97
N PHE A 8 -6.49 1.43 8.54
CA PHE A 8 -5.82 0.31 9.23
C PHE A 8 -6.78 -0.85 9.61
N GLY A 9 -7.77 -1.14 8.76
CA GLY A 9 -8.77 -2.20 9.00
C GLY A 9 -10.01 -1.76 9.79
N HIS A 10 -10.09 -0.50 10.22
CA HIS A 10 -11.27 0.08 10.86
C HIS A 10 -12.17 0.80 9.85
N ASN A 11 -13.48 0.67 10.03
CA ASN A 11 -14.49 1.31 9.19
C ASN A 11 -15.04 2.55 9.90
N ILE A 12 -15.00 3.70 9.24
CA ILE A 12 -15.49 4.97 9.77
C ILE A 12 -16.54 5.52 8.81
N GLU A 13 -17.78 5.69 9.27
CA GLU A 13 -18.86 6.26 8.47
C GLU A 13 -18.96 7.76 8.72
N THR A 14 -18.34 8.55 7.85
CA THR A 14 -18.36 10.02 7.97
C THR A 14 -18.30 10.67 6.58
N LYS A 15 -18.61 11.97 6.50
CA LYS A 15 -18.40 12.73 5.25
C LYS A 15 -16.91 13.01 5.02
N ALA A 16 -16.19 13.28 6.11
CA ALA A 16 -14.76 13.54 6.13
C ALA A 16 -14.21 13.19 7.52
N ILE A 17 -13.02 12.61 7.56
CA ILE A 17 -12.35 12.27 8.81
C ILE A 17 -11.83 13.57 9.43
N SER A 18 -12.28 13.90 10.64
CA SER A 18 -11.75 15.05 11.38
C SER A 18 -10.31 14.80 11.85
N ILE A 19 -9.57 15.88 12.13
CA ILE A 19 -8.21 15.75 12.67
C ILE A 19 -8.22 14.98 13.99
N SER A 20 -9.18 15.24 14.87
CA SER A 20 -9.32 14.52 16.15
C SER A 20 -9.55 13.02 15.97
N GLU A 21 -10.39 12.62 15.00
CA GLU A 21 -10.60 11.20 14.69
C GLU A 21 -9.34 10.58 14.07
N ALA A 22 -8.70 11.28 13.13
CA ALA A 22 -7.45 10.82 12.53
C ALA A 22 -6.36 10.62 13.60
N SER A 23 -6.21 11.55 14.54
CA SER A 23 -5.22 11.46 15.62
C SER A 23 -5.37 10.21 16.48
N CYS A 24 -6.57 9.64 16.63
CA CYS A 24 -6.74 8.36 17.31
C CYS A 24 -6.02 7.21 16.58
N TYR A 25 -6.13 7.17 15.25
CA TYR A 25 -5.53 6.11 14.41
C TYR A 25 -4.05 6.36 14.09
N PHE A 26 -3.63 7.63 14.01
CA PHE A 26 -2.27 8.03 13.68
C PHE A 26 -1.44 8.44 14.91
N SER A 27 -1.87 8.06 16.12
CA SER A 27 -1.06 8.24 17.33
C SER A 27 0.20 7.38 17.29
N ASP A 28 1.30 7.88 17.87
CA ASP A 28 2.59 7.16 17.92
C ASP A 28 2.43 5.75 18.51
N ASP A 29 1.66 5.62 19.59
CA ASP A 29 1.37 4.32 20.22
C ASP A 29 0.65 3.36 19.28
N ASN A 30 -0.33 3.84 18.51
CA ASN A 30 -1.05 3.00 17.56
C ASN A 30 -0.17 2.61 16.37
N LEU A 31 0.59 3.56 15.82
CA LEU A 31 1.52 3.31 14.73
C LEU A 31 2.62 2.32 15.14
N HIS A 32 3.13 2.41 16.37
CA HIS A 32 4.09 1.44 16.91
C HIS A 32 3.50 0.03 17.06
N LYS A 33 2.24 -0.08 17.49
CA LYS A 33 1.53 -1.38 17.54
C LYS A 33 1.32 -1.95 16.14
N LEU A 34 0.85 -1.14 15.20
CA LEU A 34 0.65 -1.55 13.80
C LEU A 34 1.97 -2.01 13.16
N LEU A 35 3.05 -1.23 13.34
CA LEU A 35 4.38 -1.60 12.86
C LEU A 35 4.84 -2.93 13.46
N SER A 36 4.71 -3.11 14.77
CA SER A 36 5.12 -4.34 15.46
C SER A 36 4.36 -5.58 14.98
N SER A 37 3.09 -5.42 14.61
CA SER A 37 2.28 -6.47 13.99
C SER A 37 2.70 -6.70 12.53
N PHE A 38 2.91 -5.64 11.76
CA PHE A 38 3.33 -5.72 10.36
C PHE A 38 4.70 -6.40 10.18
N MET A 39 5.62 -6.19 11.12
CA MET A 39 6.94 -6.84 11.12
C MET A 39 6.89 -8.36 11.26
N LYS A 40 5.75 -8.93 11.66
CA LYS A 40 5.53 -10.38 11.74
C LYS A 40 4.89 -10.96 10.48
N VAL A 41 4.52 -10.11 9.52
CA VAL A 41 3.89 -10.54 8.26
C VAL A 41 4.98 -11.07 7.32
N PRO A 42 4.86 -12.31 6.83
CA PRO A 42 5.77 -12.87 5.84
C PRO A 42 5.85 -11.99 4.59
N LEU A 43 7.05 -11.86 4.03
CA LEU A 43 7.31 -11.09 2.82
C LEU A 43 6.45 -11.61 1.66
N ASP A 44 6.23 -12.92 1.58
CA ASP A 44 5.40 -13.51 0.54
C ASP A 44 3.95 -13.02 0.58
N ASP A 45 3.39 -12.87 1.77
CA ASP A 45 2.04 -12.33 1.95
C ASP A 45 1.97 -10.85 1.57
N ILE A 46 3.02 -10.09 1.91
CA ILE A 46 3.15 -8.68 1.53
C ILE A 46 3.20 -8.56 0.00
N LEU A 47 4.04 -9.37 -0.67
CA LEU A 47 4.17 -9.38 -2.12
C LEU A 47 2.86 -9.78 -2.79
N ALA A 48 2.15 -10.78 -2.25
CA ALA A 48 0.85 -11.22 -2.77
C ALA A 48 -0.22 -10.11 -2.68
N VAL A 49 -0.25 -9.36 -1.58
CA VAL A 49 -1.16 -8.22 -1.43
C VAL A 49 -0.82 -7.12 -2.44
N ILE A 50 0.46 -6.76 -2.59
CA ILE A 50 0.91 -5.72 -3.53
C ILE A 50 0.56 -6.09 -4.97
N GLU A 51 0.82 -7.33 -5.37
CA GLU A 51 0.49 -7.84 -6.71
C GLU A 51 -1.01 -7.79 -6.96
N LYS A 52 -1.82 -8.27 -6.01
CA LYS A 52 -3.29 -8.20 -6.10
C LYS A 52 -3.79 -6.77 -6.18
N THR A 53 -3.18 -5.84 -5.45
CA THR A 53 -3.50 -4.41 -5.54
C THR A 53 -3.24 -3.91 -6.96
N GLY A 54 -2.10 -4.23 -7.58
CA GLY A 54 -1.83 -3.84 -8.96
C GLY A 54 -2.86 -4.35 -9.97
N GLN A 55 -3.29 -5.61 -9.82
CA GLN A 55 -4.36 -6.19 -10.64
C GLN A 55 -5.70 -5.46 -10.45
N LEU A 56 -6.09 -5.16 -9.21
CA LEU A 56 -7.35 -4.47 -8.92
C LEU A 56 -7.37 -3.01 -9.43
N LEU A 57 -6.24 -2.31 -9.36
CA LEU A 57 -6.10 -0.93 -9.83
C LEU A 57 -6.21 -0.81 -11.36
N SER A 58 -5.84 -1.87 -12.09
CA SER A 58 -5.77 -1.89 -13.55
C SER A 58 -6.93 -2.64 -14.23
N ASP A 59 -7.82 -3.27 -13.45
CA ASP A 59 -8.97 -3.99 -13.99
C ASP A 59 -9.97 -3.01 -14.60
N GLN A 60 -10.00 -2.99 -15.94
CA GLN A 60 -10.81 -2.07 -16.73
C GLN A 60 -12.31 -2.22 -16.48
N ASN A 61 -12.75 -3.35 -15.95
CA ASN A 61 -14.16 -3.61 -15.66
C ASN A 61 -14.57 -3.14 -14.25
N LYS A 62 -13.63 -2.62 -13.44
CA LYS A 62 -13.89 -2.24 -12.06
C LYS A 62 -14.02 -0.73 -11.90
N THR A 63 -14.81 -0.36 -10.89
CA THR A 63 -15.10 1.03 -10.54
C THR A 63 -13.85 1.86 -10.32
N TYR A 64 -12.81 1.29 -9.70
CA TYR A 64 -11.59 2.03 -9.38
C TYR A 64 -10.85 2.50 -10.64
N TYR A 65 -10.64 1.60 -11.62
CA TYR A 65 -10.01 1.96 -12.89
C TYR A 65 -10.78 3.06 -13.62
N GLN A 66 -12.12 2.94 -13.66
CA GLN A 66 -12.99 3.91 -14.30
C GLN A 66 -12.95 5.27 -13.58
N GLN A 67 -12.90 5.29 -12.25
CA GLN A 67 -12.71 6.51 -11.47
C GLN A 67 -11.36 7.15 -11.74
N CYS A 68 -10.28 6.37 -11.79
CA CYS A 68 -8.95 6.88 -12.13
C CYS A 68 -8.92 7.54 -13.51
N LEU A 69 -9.48 6.91 -14.54
CA LEU A 69 -9.54 7.51 -15.88
C LEU A 69 -10.39 8.77 -15.95
N LYS A 70 -11.39 8.90 -15.07
CA LYS A 70 -12.25 10.08 -15.02
C LYS A 70 -11.58 11.25 -14.29
N GLU A 71 -10.96 10.99 -13.14
CA GLU A 71 -10.53 12.03 -12.20
C GLU A 71 -9.05 12.40 -12.33
N LEU A 72 -8.17 11.43 -12.57
CA LEU A 72 -6.72 11.68 -12.61
C LEU A 72 -6.26 12.59 -13.77
N PRO A 73 -6.85 12.58 -14.98
CA PRO A 73 -6.43 13.50 -16.04
C PRO A 73 -6.51 14.97 -15.60
N GLU A 74 -7.58 15.33 -14.88
CA GLU A 74 -7.78 16.67 -14.34
C GLU A 74 -6.81 16.96 -13.17
N ILE A 75 -6.72 16.04 -12.21
CA ILE A 75 -5.87 16.21 -11.01
C ILE A 75 -4.38 16.34 -11.38
N LEU A 76 -3.92 15.52 -12.34
CA LEU A 76 -2.52 15.46 -12.75
C LEU A 76 -2.19 16.40 -13.92
N ASN A 77 -3.21 17.05 -14.51
CA ASN A 77 -3.10 17.82 -15.75
C ASN A 77 -2.44 17.02 -16.89
N TYR A 78 -2.86 15.76 -17.04
CA TYR A 78 -2.37 14.82 -18.05
C TYR A 78 -3.44 14.50 -19.07
N ALA A 79 -3.02 14.18 -20.31
CA ALA A 79 -3.94 13.65 -21.30
C ALA A 79 -4.51 12.30 -20.80
N PRO A 80 -5.81 12.01 -21.00
CA PRO A 80 -6.43 10.75 -20.56
C PRO A 80 -5.66 9.50 -21.00
N LYS A 81 -5.09 9.52 -22.21
CA LYS A 81 -4.31 8.39 -22.73
C LYS A 81 -3.01 8.14 -21.94
N MET A 82 -2.41 9.18 -21.36
CA MET A 82 -1.24 9.03 -20.49
C MET A 82 -1.62 8.37 -19.17
N VAL A 83 -2.76 8.73 -18.58
CA VAL A 83 -3.28 8.07 -17.37
C VAL A 83 -3.58 6.61 -17.65
N GLU A 84 -4.25 6.31 -18.77
CA GLU A 84 -4.53 4.93 -19.20
C GLU A 84 -3.23 4.12 -19.33
N THR A 85 -2.21 4.70 -19.98
CA THR A 85 -0.90 4.07 -20.13
C THR A 85 -0.25 3.80 -18.77
N GLY A 86 -0.33 4.76 -17.85
CA GLY A 86 0.17 4.61 -16.48
C GLY A 86 -0.53 3.47 -15.73
N LEU A 87 -1.87 3.39 -15.80
CA LEU A 87 -2.65 2.35 -15.15
C LEU A 87 -2.33 0.95 -15.69
N VAL A 88 -2.09 0.82 -17.00
CA VAL A 88 -1.69 -0.45 -17.64
C VAL A 88 -0.30 -0.91 -17.18
N MET A 89 0.59 0.01 -16.78
CA MET A 89 1.92 -0.33 -16.28
C MET A 89 1.95 -0.74 -14.80
N VAL A 90 0.92 -0.35 -14.02
CA VAL A 90 0.87 -0.63 -12.56
C VAL A 90 1.04 -2.12 -12.23
N PRO A 91 0.38 -3.07 -12.89
CA PRO A 91 0.55 -4.50 -12.61
C PRO A 91 1.99 -4.97 -12.78
N THR A 92 2.68 -4.53 -13.83
CA THR A 92 4.07 -4.88 -14.07
C THR A 92 4.98 -4.32 -12.99
N LEU A 93 4.71 -3.10 -12.52
CA LEU A 93 5.49 -2.49 -11.45
C LEU A 93 5.28 -3.20 -10.10
N LEU A 94 4.06 -3.65 -9.83
CA LEU A 94 3.65 -4.24 -8.56
C LEU A 94 3.68 -5.78 -8.54
N CYS A 95 4.02 -6.44 -9.65
CA CYS A 95 4.08 -7.89 -9.68
C CYS A 95 5.24 -8.42 -8.83
N ARG A 96 5.09 -9.68 -8.41
CA ARG A 96 6.05 -10.36 -7.55
C ARG A 96 7.46 -10.36 -8.14
N ASP A 97 7.60 -10.65 -9.43
CA ASP A 97 8.90 -10.75 -10.10
C ASP A 97 9.67 -9.42 -10.07
N THR A 98 9.03 -8.32 -10.45
CA THR A 98 9.63 -6.97 -10.41
C THR A 98 10.02 -6.58 -8.98
N MET A 99 9.19 -6.91 -8.00
CA MET A 99 9.46 -6.60 -6.60
C MET A 99 10.63 -7.43 -6.04
N LEU A 100 10.70 -8.71 -6.38
CA LEU A 100 11.82 -9.59 -6.01
C LEU A 100 13.12 -9.15 -6.67
N GLU A 101 13.08 -8.73 -7.94
CA GLU A 101 14.24 -8.21 -8.65
C GLU A 101 14.84 -6.98 -7.95
N ARG A 102 13.99 -6.07 -7.45
CA ARG A 102 14.43 -4.88 -6.69
C ARG A 102 15.17 -5.21 -5.40
N ILE A 103 14.86 -6.35 -4.78
CA ILE A 103 15.50 -6.81 -3.54
C ILE A 103 16.48 -7.97 -3.77
N SER A 104 16.79 -8.28 -5.03
CA SER A 104 17.66 -9.40 -5.41
C SER A 104 19.07 -9.30 -4.82
N HIS A 105 19.56 -8.08 -4.58
CA HIS A 105 20.85 -7.80 -3.96
C HIS A 105 20.99 -8.37 -2.53
N LEU A 106 19.88 -8.72 -1.87
CA LEU A 106 19.89 -9.41 -0.57
C LEU A 106 20.30 -10.88 -0.68
N GLY A 107 20.31 -11.46 -1.88
CA GLY A 107 20.56 -12.88 -2.13
C GLY A 107 19.38 -13.78 -1.71
N ASN A 108 18.99 -13.70 -0.43
CA ASN A 108 17.78 -14.36 0.09
C ASN A 108 16.79 -13.32 0.63
N HIS A 109 15.69 -13.12 -0.08
CA HIS A 109 14.65 -12.16 0.29
C HIS A 109 13.94 -12.51 1.62
N HIS A 110 13.94 -13.77 2.05
CA HIS A 110 13.40 -14.18 3.35
C HIS A 110 14.21 -13.65 4.54
N LEU A 111 15.40 -13.08 4.34
CA LEU A 111 16.10 -12.34 5.40
C LEU A 111 15.24 -11.21 5.97
N LEU A 112 14.39 -10.62 5.12
CA LEU A 112 13.45 -9.58 5.51
C LEU A 112 12.38 -10.10 6.49
N ASP A 113 12.13 -11.39 6.58
CA ASP A 113 11.16 -11.99 7.52
C ASP A 113 11.68 -12.07 8.95
N TYR A 114 12.98 -11.84 9.16
CA TYR A 114 13.62 -11.91 10.46
C TYR A 114 13.89 -10.51 11.01
N PRO A 115 13.05 -9.99 11.91
CA PRO A 115 13.28 -8.71 12.53
C PRO A 115 14.52 -8.73 13.44
N ILE A 116 15.39 -7.74 13.31
CA ILE A 116 16.52 -7.45 14.20
C ILE A 116 16.20 -6.26 15.10
N TYR A 117 16.66 -6.33 16.35
CA TYR A 117 16.56 -5.22 17.29
C TYR A 117 17.75 -4.28 17.13
N SER A 118 17.52 -3.03 16.71
CA SER A 118 18.55 -2.00 16.87
C SER A 118 18.57 -1.51 18.32
N GLY A 119 19.75 -1.10 18.82
CA GLY A 119 19.98 -0.69 20.21
C GLY A 119 19.11 0.44 20.78
N LYS A 120 18.16 0.98 19.99
CA LYS A 120 17.12 1.94 20.41
C LYS A 120 15.73 1.31 20.58
N ARG A 121 15.62 -0.01 20.79
CA ARG A 121 14.35 -0.77 20.84
C ARG A 121 13.48 -0.64 19.57
N ARG A 122 14.09 -0.26 18.45
CA ARG A 122 13.42 -0.23 17.14
C ARG A 122 13.61 -1.57 16.46
N MET A 123 12.50 -2.19 16.08
CA MET A 123 12.48 -3.41 15.29
C MET A 123 12.70 -3.03 13.82
N LEU A 124 13.69 -3.65 13.17
CA LEU A 124 14.03 -3.44 11.76
C LEU A 124 14.05 -4.79 11.06
N ARG A 125 13.81 -4.85 9.75
CA ARG A 125 14.05 -6.08 8.98
C ARG A 125 15.57 -6.25 8.83
N ALA A 126 16.08 -7.49 8.86
CA ALA A 126 17.50 -7.75 8.65
C ALA A 126 17.90 -7.34 7.22
N ILE A 127 18.63 -6.23 7.11
CA ILE A 127 19.20 -5.69 5.87
C ILE A 127 20.65 -5.31 6.18
#